data_AF-A0A0G1V8R1-F1
#
_entry.id   AF-A0A0G1V8R1-F1
#
_cell.length_a   1.000
_cell.length_b   1.000
_cell.length_c   1.000
_cell.angle_alpha   90.00
_cell.angle_beta   90.00
_cell.angle_gamma   90.00
#
_symmetry.space_group_name_H-M   'P 1'
#
loop_
_entity.id
_entity.type
_entity.pdbx_description
1 polymer ?
#
loop_
_entity_poly.entity_id
_entity_poly.type
_entity_poly.pdbx_seq_one_letter_code
_entity_poly.pdbx_strand_id
1 'polypeptide(L)'
;MDATEESVKAFSELSDETWEQFVDINNRVQSHEGSWGETRGGETDEKGVIQMPYSVLDPLVSEFVAFMYENELVVSFDWSAWDEGREWYKNSNESKYEALDIPTALKLLTAVMRNDRFNEGALVSAFESGDFPKIINKLVELRGK
;
A
#
# COMPACT_ATOMS: atom_id res chain seq x y z
N MET A 1 12.65 5.90 20.68
CA MET A 1 12.44 4.65 19.93
C MET A 1 12.61 5.01 18.47
N ASP A 2 13.13 4.10 17.65
CA ASP A 2 13.08 4.29 16.19
C ASP A 2 11.60 4.26 15.77
N ALA A 3 11.15 5.21 14.95
CA ALA A 3 9.75 5.27 14.53
C ALA A 3 9.31 3.99 13.78
N THR A 4 10.27 3.27 13.20
CA THR A 4 10.05 1.94 12.62
C THR A 4 9.72 0.91 13.71
N GLU A 5 10.41 0.94 14.85
CA GLU A 5 10.13 0.04 15.98
C GLU A 5 8.73 0.27 16.55
N GLU A 6 8.25 1.53 16.58
CA GLU A 6 6.92 1.88 17.06
C GLU A 6 5.83 1.27 16.17
N SER A 7 5.90 1.44 14.85
CA SER A 7 4.93 0.84 13.91
C SER A 7 5.01 -0.69 13.89
N VAL A 8 6.21 -1.27 14.02
CA VAL A 8 6.38 -2.73 14.12
C VAL A 8 5.72 -3.25 15.39
N LYS A 9 5.92 -2.57 16.51
CA LYS A 9 5.26 -2.90 17.78
C LYS A 9 3.74 -2.79 17.66
N ALA A 10 3.24 -1.68 17.12
CA ALA A 10 1.81 -1.49 16.87
C ALA A 10 1.23 -2.63 16.01
N PHE A 11 1.93 -3.05 14.95
CA PHE A 11 1.53 -4.18 14.13
C PHE A 11 1.49 -5.51 14.91
N SER A 12 2.52 -5.80 15.70
CA SER A 12 2.59 -7.03 16.49
C SER A 12 1.54 -7.09 17.60
N GLU A 13 1.14 -5.93 18.15
CA GLU A 13 0.21 -5.79 19.27
C GLU A 13 -1.23 -5.47 18.85
N LEU A 14 -1.57 -5.48 17.55
CA LEU A 14 -2.94 -5.29 17.09
C LEU A 14 -3.89 -6.24 17.82
N SER A 15 -5.07 -5.74 18.20
CA SER A 15 -6.09 -6.59 18.83
C SER A 15 -6.55 -7.71 17.89
N ASP A 16 -7.17 -8.76 18.43
CA ASP A 16 -7.73 -9.85 17.62
C ASP A 16 -8.77 -9.33 16.62
N GLU A 17 -9.63 -8.40 17.04
CA GLU A 17 -10.63 -7.77 16.17
C GLU A 17 -9.97 -6.99 15.02
N THR A 18 -8.97 -6.16 15.35
CA THR A 18 -8.21 -5.40 14.34
C THR A 18 -7.41 -6.31 13.42
N TRP A 19 -6.94 -7.45 13.93
CA TRP A 19 -6.28 -8.46 13.12
C TRP A 19 -7.21 -9.11 12.11
N GLU A 20 -8.40 -9.51 12.56
CA GLU A 20 -9.42 -10.10 11.70
C GLU A 20 -9.83 -9.12 10.60
N GLN A 21 -9.94 -7.83 10.91
CA GLN A 21 -10.15 -6.77 9.91
C GLN A 21 -9.01 -6.71 8.88
N PHE A 22 -7.74 -6.76 9.32
CA PHE A 22 -6.61 -6.78 8.39
C PHE A 22 -6.59 -8.02 7.49
N VAL A 23 -6.92 -9.18 8.06
CA VAL A 23 -7.02 -10.45 7.32
C VAL A 23 -8.17 -10.40 6.31
N ASP A 24 -9.32 -9.82 6.66
CA ASP A 24 -10.43 -9.61 5.73
C ASP A 24 -10.02 -8.70 4.56
N ILE A 25 -9.39 -7.56 4.86
CA ILE A 25 -8.85 -6.65 3.83
C ILE A 25 -7.88 -7.41 2.93
N ASN A 26 -6.93 -8.17 3.49
CA ASN A 26 -6.00 -8.97 2.70
C ASN A 26 -6.74 -9.98 1.80
N ASN A 27 -7.70 -10.73 2.33
CA ASN A 27 -8.44 -11.72 1.55
C ASN A 27 -9.15 -11.07 0.37
N ARG A 28 -9.82 -9.93 0.59
CA ARG A 28 -10.46 -9.14 -0.46
C ARG A 28 -9.45 -8.60 -1.46
N VAL A 29 -8.25 -8.23 -1.02
CA VAL A 29 -7.16 -7.80 -1.91
C VAL A 29 -6.67 -8.94 -2.78
N GLN A 30 -6.48 -10.14 -2.22
CA GLN A 30 -6.02 -11.32 -2.97
C GLN A 30 -7.07 -11.86 -3.95
N SER A 31 -8.36 -11.65 -3.66
CA SER A 31 -9.47 -12.06 -4.53
C SER A 31 -10.00 -10.93 -5.42
N HIS A 32 -9.38 -9.75 -5.39
CA HIS A 32 -9.84 -8.60 -6.19
C HIS A 32 -9.66 -8.89 -7.67
N GLU A 33 -10.68 -8.56 -8.46
CA GLU A 33 -10.66 -8.64 -9.92
C GLU A 33 -11.02 -7.27 -10.51
N GLY A 34 -10.38 -6.91 -11.62
CA GLY A 34 -10.63 -5.65 -12.31
C GLY A 34 -9.57 -4.59 -11.99
N SER A 35 -9.96 -3.32 -12.12
CA SER A 35 -9.04 -2.19 -11.98
C SER A 35 -8.96 -1.71 -10.53
N TRP A 36 -7.76 -1.34 -10.08
CA TRP A 36 -7.53 -0.78 -8.73
C TRP A 36 -7.79 0.72 -8.62
N GLY A 37 -8.15 1.33 -9.75
CA GLY A 37 -8.59 2.71 -9.85
C GLY A 37 -9.12 3.01 -11.24
N GLU A 38 -9.67 4.21 -11.42
CA GLU A 38 -10.18 4.67 -12.69
C GLU A 38 -9.78 6.13 -12.93
N THR A 39 -9.51 6.46 -14.19
CA THR A 39 -9.34 7.86 -14.57
C THR A 39 -10.71 8.48 -14.82
N ARG A 40 -11.01 9.59 -14.14
CA ARG A 40 -12.18 10.43 -14.41
C ARG A 40 -11.74 11.81 -14.92
N GLY A 41 -12.65 12.57 -15.50
CA GLY A 41 -12.32 13.85 -16.15
C GLY A 41 -11.70 13.67 -17.53
N GLY A 42 -11.12 14.73 -18.10
CA GLY A 42 -10.59 14.75 -19.48
C GLY A 42 -11.65 14.92 -20.57
N GLU A 43 -12.92 14.74 -20.23
CA GLU A 43 -14.07 15.02 -21.08
C GLU A 43 -14.26 16.54 -21.27
N THR A 44 -14.73 16.94 -22.45
CA THR A 44 -15.13 18.32 -22.74
C THR A 44 -16.60 18.50 -22.40
N ASP A 45 -16.94 19.47 -21.55
CA ASP A 45 -18.33 19.76 -21.20
C ASP A 45 -19.10 20.50 -22.32
N GLU A 46 -20.40 20.70 -22.12
CA GLU A 46 -21.28 21.40 -23.08
C GLU A 46 -20.84 22.85 -23.40
N LYS A 47 -19.93 23.43 -22.60
CA LYS A 47 -19.40 24.79 -22.75
C LYS A 47 -17.97 24.80 -23.29
N GLY A 48 -17.41 23.65 -23.67
CA GLY A 48 -16.05 23.54 -24.18
C GLY A 48 -14.97 23.58 -23.10
N VAL A 49 -15.35 23.45 -21.81
CA VAL A 49 -14.40 23.40 -20.69
C VAL A 49 -13.96 21.96 -20.47
N ILE A 50 -12.65 21.76 -20.31
CA ILE A 50 -12.07 20.46 -19.98
C ILE A 50 -11.62 20.49 -18.53
N GLN A 51 -12.14 19.57 -17.72
CA GLN A 51 -11.57 19.27 -16.41
C GLN A 51 -10.35 18.37 -16.60
N MET A 52 -9.23 18.70 -15.96
CA MET A 52 -8.05 17.83 -15.99
C MET A 52 -8.42 16.42 -15.48
N PRO A 53 -7.97 15.35 -16.17
CA PRO A 53 -8.16 14.00 -15.69
C PRO A 53 -7.57 13.82 -14.29
N TYR A 54 -8.21 12.98 -13.48
CA TYR A 54 -7.76 12.64 -12.15
C TYR A 54 -8.03 11.17 -11.84
N SER A 55 -7.20 10.58 -11.00
CA SER A 55 -7.30 9.19 -10.58
C SER A 55 -8.26 9.05 -9.41
N VAL A 56 -9.20 8.09 -9.51
CA VAL A 56 -10.09 7.68 -8.42
C VAL A 56 -9.68 6.28 -7.99
N LEU A 57 -9.41 6.12 -6.70
CA LEU A 57 -9.03 4.84 -6.11
C LEU A 57 -10.22 3.88 -6.02
N ASP A 58 -9.98 2.59 -6.19
CA ASP A 58 -10.93 1.56 -5.76
C ASP A 58 -11.22 1.71 -4.25
N PRO A 59 -12.47 1.52 -3.80
CA PRO A 59 -12.82 1.61 -2.38
C PRO A 59 -11.95 0.74 -1.46
N LEU A 60 -11.54 -0.45 -1.90
CA LEU A 60 -10.67 -1.35 -1.13
C LEU A 60 -9.26 -0.77 -0.92
N VAL A 61 -8.75 -0.03 -1.90
CA VAL A 61 -7.46 0.69 -1.77
C VAL A 61 -7.58 1.78 -0.72
N SER A 62 -8.68 2.54 -0.75
CA SER A 62 -8.94 3.61 0.22
C SER A 62 -9.11 3.06 1.64
N GLU A 63 -9.82 1.93 1.78
CA GLU A 63 -10.01 1.21 3.03
C GLU A 63 -8.69 0.70 3.61
N PHE A 64 -7.84 0.07 2.79
CA PHE A 64 -6.51 -0.35 3.21
C PHE A 64 -5.65 0.83 3.71
N VAL A 65 -5.65 1.95 2.98
CA VAL A 65 -4.90 3.15 3.37
C VAL A 65 -5.41 3.69 4.71
N ALA A 66 -6.74 3.79 4.88
CA ALA A 66 -7.33 4.23 6.14
C ALA A 66 -6.91 3.32 7.30
N PHE A 67 -7.02 1.99 7.13
CA PHE A 67 -6.59 1.00 8.12
C PHE A 67 -5.14 1.21 8.56
N MET A 68 -4.22 1.42 7.61
CA MET A 68 -2.81 1.62 7.91
C MET A 68 -2.55 2.89 8.74
N TYR A 69 -3.27 3.99 8.47
CA TYR A 69 -3.14 5.24 9.24
C TYR A 69 -3.80 5.15 10.61
N GLU A 70 -5.01 4.59 10.70
CA GLU A 70 -5.78 4.47 11.94
C GLU A 70 -5.08 3.59 12.98
N ASN A 71 -4.29 2.61 12.53
CA ASN A 71 -3.57 1.67 13.38
C ASN A 71 -2.06 1.97 13.51
N GLU A 72 -1.62 3.18 13.14
CA GLU A 72 -0.23 3.66 13.31
C GLU A 72 0.83 2.81 12.57
N LEU A 73 0.44 2.16 11.47
CA LEU A 73 1.29 1.25 10.69
C LEU A 73 2.12 1.96 9.60
N VAL A 74 1.87 3.26 9.38
CA VAL A 74 2.62 4.09 8.45
C VAL A 74 3.92 4.55 9.09
N VAL A 75 5.04 3.99 8.64
CA VAL A 75 6.35 4.19 9.24
C VAL A 75 6.88 5.61 8.99
N SER A 76 7.36 6.27 10.04
CA SER A 76 8.06 7.55 9.87
C SER A 76 9.56 7.34 9.60
N PHE A 77 9.95 7.39 8.33
CA PHE A 77 11.36 7.32 7.91
C PHE A 77 11.60 8.15 6.64
N ASP A 78 12.86 8.35 6.25
CA ASP A 78 13.22 9.02 4.99
C ASP A 78 13.02 8.09 3.79
N TRP A 79 11.76 7.84 3.46
CA TRP A 79 11.33 7.05 2.30
C TRP A 79 11.85 7.62 0.98
N SER A 80 12.01 8.95 0.89
CA SER A 80 12.46 9.62 -0.33
C SER A 80 13.93 9.36 -0.64
N ALA A 81 14.76 9.22 0.39
CA ALA A 81 16.18 8.87 0.24
C ALA A 81 16.44 7.35 0.25
N TRP A 82 15.41 6.51 0.44
CA TRP A 82 15.59 5.07 0.63
C TRP A 82 15.85 4.30 -0.67
N ASP A 83 17.14 4.10 -1.01
CA ASP A 83 17.57 3.39 -2.21
C ASP A 83 17.22 1.91 -2.18
N GLU A 84 17.32 1.25 -1.02
CA GLU A 84 17.05 -0.18 -0.91
C GLU A 84 15.59 -0.51 -1.26
N GLY A 85 14.64 0.36 -0.88
CA GLY A 85 13.24 0.21 -1.27
C GLY A 85 13.02 0.35 -2.77
N ARG A 86 13.73 1.29 -3.42
CA ARG A 86 13.69 1.46 -4.88
C ARG A 86 14.24 0.24 -5.60
N GLU A 87 15.38 -0.29 -5.15
CA GLU A 87 15.98 -1.48 -5.74
C GLU A 87 15.12 -2.72 -5.51
N TRP A 88 14.42 -2.82 -4.37
CA TRP A 88 13.47 -3.89 -4.11
C TRP A 88 12.31 -3.90 -5.11
N TYR A 89 11.72 -2.73 -5.42
CA TYR A 89 10.65 -2.64 -6.42
C TYR A 89 11.14 -2.88 -7.86
N LYS A 90 12.38 -2.49 -8.19
CA LYS A 90 12.97 -2.80 -9.51
C LYS A 90 13.30 -4.27 -9.69
N ASN A 91 13.55 -5.00 -8.60
CA ASN A 91 13.90 -6.41 -8.65
C ASN A 91 12.69 -7.25 -9.06
N SER A 92 12.78 -7.93 -10.20
CA SER A 92 11.72 -8.80 -10.73
C SER A 92 11.79 -10.25 -10.25
N ASN A 93 12.76 -10.59 -9.38
CA ASN A 93 12.91 -11.95 -8.87
C ASN A 93 11.92 -12.21 -7.72
N GLU A 94 11.03 -13.19 -7.89
CA GLU A 94 10.04 -13.61 -6.89
C GLU A 94 10.66 -14.04 -5.55
N SER A 95 11.93 -14.47 -5.51
CA SER A 95 12.56 -14.79 -4.23
C SER A 95 12.72 -13.58 -3.29
N LYS A 96 12.53 -12.34 -3.78
CA LYS A 96 12.59 -11.12 -2.97
C LYS A 96 11.56 -11.08 -1.85
N TYR A 97 10.44 -11.79 -2.01
CA TYR A 97 9.36 -11.85 -1.02
C TYR A 97 9.72 -12.74 0.18
N GLU A 98 10.57 -13.74 -0.01
CA GLU A 98 10.96 -14.67 1.07
C GLU A 98 11.83 -14.00 2.14
N ALA A 99 12.58 -12.97 1.74
CA ALA A 99 13.45 -12.21 2.62
C ALA A 99 12.76 -11.05 3.35
N LEU A 100 11.47 -10.81 3.09
CA LEU A 100 10.74 -9.73 3.75
C LEU A 100 10.51 -10.04 5.23
N ASP A 101 10.86 -9.08 6.08
CA ASP A 101 10.45 -8.98 7.46
C ASP A 101 9.37 -7.89 7.64
N ILE A 102 8.74 -7.86 8.82
CA ILE A 102 7.69 -6.88 9.14
C ILE A 102 8.18 -5.43 8.95
N PRO A 103 9.36 -5.03 9.48
CA PRO A 103 9.86 -3.66 9.29
C PRO A 103 10.00 -3.28 7.80
N THR A 104 10.58 -4.14 6.98
CA THR A 104 10.82 -3.86 5.56
C THR A 104 9.50 -3.80 4.79
N ALA A 105 8.57 -4.72 5.05
CA ALA A 105 7.25 -4.72 4.44
C ALA A 105 6.47 -3.43 4.76
N LEU A 106 6.41 -3.02 6.02
CA LEU A 106 5.73 -1.77 6.42
C LEU A 106 6.38 -0.54 5.77
N LYS A 107 7.71 -0.51 5.66
CA LYS A 107 8.44 0.57 4.98
C LYS A 107 8.15 0.63 3.48
N LEU A 108 8.10 -0.51 2.79
CA LEU A 108 7.75 -0.58 1.36
C LEU A 108 6.33 -0.05 1.10
N LEU A 109 5.36 -0.53 1.89
CA LEU A 109 3.97 -0.04 1.81
C LEU A 109 3.89 1.46 2.04
N THR A 110 4.56 1.94 3.09
CA THR A 110 4.61 3.36 3.44
C THR A 110 5.23 4.22 2.34
N ALA A 111 6.31 3.75 1.70
CA ALA A 111 6.99 4.49 0.64
C ALA A 111 6.04 4.79 -0.53
N VAL A 112 5.25 3.81 -0.97
CA VAL A 112 4.26 4.02 -2.04
C VAL A 112 3.12 4.93 -1.56
N MET A 113 2.55 4.68 -0.37
CA MET A 113 1.45 5.49 0.17
C MET A 113 1.84 6.98 0.29
N ARG A 114 3.10 7.26 0.64
CA ARG A 114 3.61 8.64 0.72
C ARG A 114 3.93 9.19 -0.66
N ASN A 115 4.46 8.38 -1.58
CA ASN A 115 4.76 8.77 -2.95
C ASN A 115 3.50 9.16 -3.74
N ASP A 116 2.37 8.52 -3.50
CA ASP A 116 1.09 8.82 -4.17
C ASP A 116 0.60 10.26 -3.95
N ARG A 117 0.98 10.89 -2.82
CA ARG A 117 0.70 12.31 -2.56
C ARG A 117 1.42 13.27 -3.51
N PHE A 118 2.46 12.80 -4.19
CA PHE A 118 3.29 13.59 -5.11
C PHE A 118 3.24 13.07 -6.55
N ASN A 119 2.79 11.83 -6.74
CA ASN A 119 2.68 11.18 -8.03
C ASN A 119 1.31 10.50 -8.11
N GLU A 120 0.38 11.18 -8.76
CA GLU A 120 -1.00 10.71 -8.92
C GLU A 120 -1.03 9.32 -9.58
N GLY A 121 -1.75 8.39 -8.96
CA GLY A 121 -1.91 7.03 -9.45
C GLY A 121 -0.78 6.09 -9.06
N ALA A 122 0.23 6.54 -8.30
CA ALA A 122 1.32 5.66 -7.85
C ALA A 122 0.78 4.50 -6.99
N LEU A 123 -0.24 4.74 -6.17
CA LEU A 123 -0.87 3.70 -5.37
C LEU A 123 -1.63 2.71 -6.26
N VAL A 124 -2.41 3.19 -7.23
CA VAL A 124 -3.11 2.34 -8.21
C VAL A 124 -2.10 1.45 -8.95
N SER A 125 -1.03 2.04 -9.50
CA SER A 125 0.01 1.30 -10.21
C SER A 125 0.70 0.26 -9.32
N ALA A 126 0.89 0.54 -8.03
CA ALA A 126 1.49 -0.41 -7.11
C ALA A 126 0.57 -1.62 -6.88
N PHE A 127 -0.74 -1.40 -6.70
CA PHE A 127 -1.71 -2.49 -6.61
C PHE A 127 -1.77 -3.31 -7.91
N GLU A 128 -1.83 -2.65 -9.07
CA GLU A 128 -1.85 -3.29 -10.39
C GLU A 128 -0.57 -4.09 -10.70
N SER A 129 0.58 -3.68 -10.16
CA SER A 129 1.84 -4.41 -10.36
C SER A 129 1.84 -5.82 -9.74
N GLY A 130 0.95 -6.07 -8.78
CA GLY A 130 0.94 -7.29 -7.98
C GLY A 130 1.98 -7.33 -6.85
N ASP A 131 2.98 -6.43 -6.85
CA ASP A 131 3.95 -6.35 -5.76
C ASP A 131 3.29 -5.90 -4.45
N PHE A 132 2.41 -4.90 -4.51
CA PHE A 132 1.74 -4.36 -3.32
C PHE A 132 0.81 -5.40 -2.65
N PRO A 133 -0.08 -6.11 -3.38
CA PRO A 133 -0.86 -7.23 -2.84
C PRO A 133 0.00 -8.34 -2.21
N LYS A 134 1.14 -8.69 -2.82
CA LYS A 134 2.05 -9.70 -2.27
C LYS A 134 2.71 -9.26 -0.97
N ILE A 135 3.08 -7.98 -0.83
CA ILE A 135 3.62 -7.44 0.43
C ILE A 135 2.56 -7.48 1.52
N ILE A 136 1.30 -7.13 1.22
CA ILE A 136 0.18 -7.20 2.17
C ILE A 136 -0.02 -8.65 2.64
N ASN A 137 -0.06 -9.61 1.71
CA ASN A 137 -0.18 -11.03 2.06
C ASN A 137 1.00 -11.50 2.92
N LYS A 138 2.21 -11.03 2.62
CA LYS A 138 3.40 -11.38 3.40
C LYS A 138 3.31 -10.92 4.85
N LEU A 139 2.74 -9.74 5.12
CA LEU A 139 2.50 -9.29 6.49
C LEU A 139 1.54 -10.22 7.25
N VAL A 140 0.51 -10.74 6.57
CA VAL A 140 -0.40 -11.74 7.16
C VAL A 140 0.37 -13.01 7.56
N GLU A 141 1.20 -13.53 6.65
CA GLU A 141 2.04 -14.71 6.90
C GLU A 141 3.04 -14.51 8.05
N LEU A 142 3.63 -13.31 8.15
CA LEU A 142 4.69 -13.02 9.12
C LEU A 142 4.17 -12.92 10.55
N ARG A 143 2.93 -12.44 10.76
CA ARG A 143 2.33 -12.41 12.10
C ARG A 143 1.76 -13.77 12.53
N GLY A 144 1.34 -14.58 11.56
CA GLY A 144 0.83 -15.93 11.81
C GLY A 144 1.91 -16.96 12.21
N LYS A 145 3.20 -16.57 12.16
CA LYS A 145 4.36 -17.37 12.59
C LYS A 145 4.77 -17.01 14.01
#